data_AF-A0A948DIF9-F1
#
_entry.id   AF-A0A948DIF9-F1
#
_cell.length_a   1.000
_cell.length_b   1.000
_cell.length_c   1.000
_cell.angle_alpha   90.00
_cell.angle_beta   90.00
_cell.angle_gamma   90.00
#
_symmetry.space_group_name_H-M   'P 1'
#
loop_
_entity.id
_entity.type
_entity.pdbx_description
1 polymer ?
#
loop_
_entity_poly.entity_id
_entity_poly.type
_entity_poly.pdbx_seq_one_letter_code
_entity_poly.pdbx_strand_id
1 'polypeptide(L)'
;MNELLIKYFVFCFVIATLLALLEIQIEGRYGWAEKLPTWRFRIKLVDLLPGLQGDFSGYHIYFFISVLLLLHVPFLFMRWDFHTELILLSAYMLTTNLEDFFWFVLNPHFGIKKFNKKHVLWHKDWWGPLPLRYYYSAFLWVVLFLIGFRFIG
;
A
#
# COMPACT_ATOMS: atom_id res chain seq x y z
N MET A 1 -18.33 0.45 -18.85
CA MET A 1 -17.06 1.10 -18.47
C MET A 1 -17.18 1.88 -17.15
N ASN A 2 -17.95 2.99 -17.09
CA ASN A 2 -17.96 3.89 -15.92
C ASN A 2 -18.33 3.21 -14.60
N GLU A 3 -19.34 2.34 -14.60
CA GLU A 3 -19.75 1.61 -13.40
C GLU A 3 -18.66 0.69 -12.85
N LEU A 4 -17.93 -0.01 -13.73
CA LEU A 4 -16.83 -0.91 -13.33
C LEU A 4 -15.68 -0.12 -12.70
N LEU A 5 -15.33 1.03 -13.27
CA LEU A 5 -14.31 1.92 -12.73
C LEU A 5 -14.71 2.44 -11.34
N ILE A 6 -15.96 2.87 -11.19
CA ILE A 6 -16.49 3.30 -9.88
C ILE A 6 -16.38 2.15 -8.87
N LYS A 7 -16.81 0.94 -9.23
CA LYS A 7 -16.69 -0.23 -8.35
C LYS A 7 -15.23 -0.50 -7.94
N TYR A 8 -14.30 -0.43 -8.89
CA TYR A 8 -12.87 -0.60 -8.63
C TYR A 8 -12.35 0.41 -7.59
N PHE A 9 -12.61 1.70 -7.80
CA PHE A 9 -12.12 2.75 -6.90
C PHE A 9 -12.77 2.68 -5.52
N VAL A 10 -14.09 2.47 -5.47
CA VAL A 10 -14.82 2.30 -4.21
C VAL A 10 -14.31 1.08 -3.45
N PHE A 11 -14.09 -0.04 -4.12
CA PHE A 11 -13.55 -1.25 -3.50
C PHE A 11 -12.17 -1.01 -2.88
N CYS A 12 -11.23 -0.43 -3.65
CA CYS A 12 -9.89 -0.12 -3.14
C CYS A 12 -9.94 0.84 -1.96
N PHE A 13 -10.79 1.87 -2.03
CA PHE A 13 -10.95 2.86 -0.95
C PHE A 13 -11.49 2.23 0.33
N VAL A 14 -12.53 1.38 0.23
CA VAL A 14 -13.13 0.71 1.40
C VAL A 14 -12.13 -0.24 2.05
N ILE A 15 -11.46 -1.08 1.26
CA ILE A 15 -10.47 -2.03 1.78
C ILE A 15 -9.30 -1.27 2.42
N ALA A 16 -8.75 -0.24 1.75
CA ALA A 16 -7.68 0.58 2.30
C ALA A 16 -8.06 1.23 3.64
N THR A 17 -9.30 1.73 3.75
CA THR A 17 -9.81 2.32 5.00
C THR A 17 -9.88 1.29 6.14
N LEU A 18 -10.40 0.09 5.85
CA LEU A 18 -10.52 -0.97 6.85
C LEU A 18 -9.15 -1.48 7.31
N LEU A 19 -8.23 -1.66 6.35
CA LEU A 19 -6.86 -2.08 6.62
C LEU A 19 -6.11 -1.03 7.46
N ALA A 20 -6.24 0.26 7.12
CA ALA A 20 -5.61 1.33 7.88
C ALA A 20 -6.14 1.39 9.31
N LEU A 21 -7.46 1.28 9.50
CA LEU A 21 -8.07 1.23 10.83
C LEU A 21 -7.60 0.02 11.63
N LEU A 22 -7.47 -1.16 10.99
CA LEU A 22 -6.92 -2.36 11.62
C LEU A 22 -5.47 -2.13 12.05
N GLU A 23 -4.62 -1.62 11.17
CA GLU A 23 -3.21 -1.36 11.46
C GLU A 23 -3.03 -0.29 12.55
N ILE A 24 -3.88 0.74 12.58
CA ILE A 24 -3.89 1.73 13.68
C ILE A 24 -4.14 1.07 15.03
N GLN A 25 -5.05 0.09 15.13
CA GLN A 25 -5.30 -0.63 16.38
C GLN A 25 -4.10 -1.50 16.79
N ILE A 26 -3.37 -2.04 15.81
CA ILE A 26 -2.20 -2.89 16.04
C ILE A 26 -0.98 -2.06 16.45
N GLU A 27 -0.68 -0.97 15.73
CA GLU A 27 0.55 -0.18 15.91
C GLU A 27 0.41 1.01 16.86
N GLY A 28 -0.80 1.57 16.97
CA GLY A 28 -1.09 2.76 17.76
C GLY A 28 -0.24 3.96 17.36
N ARG A 29 0.50 4.53 18.32
CA ARG A 29 1.30 5.76 18.13
C ARG A 29 2.72 5.53 17.60
N TYR A 30 3.20 4.29 17.55
CA TYR A 30 4.61 4.01 17.32
C TYR A 30 4.95 3.90 15.83
N GLY A 31 4.00 3.42 15.01
CA GLY A 31 4.17 3.28 13.57
C GLY A 31 5.20 2.23 13.18
N TRP A 32 5.09 1.73 11.94
CA TRP A 32 6.08 0.85 11.31
C TRP A 32 6.48 -0.33 12.21
N ALA A 33 5.50 -0.91 12.91
CA ALA A 33 5.63 -2.03 13.84
C ALA A 33 6.70 -1.87 14.93
N GLU A 34 7.08 -0.64 15.32
CA GLU A 34 8.26 -0.36 16.17
C GLU A 34 8.23 -1.15 17.50
N LYS A 35 7.04 -1.33 18.09
CA LYS A 35 6.83 -2.03 19.37
C LYS A 35 6.24 -3.43 19.24
N LEU A 36 6.03 -3.93 18.02
CA LEU A 36 5.46 -5.26 17.82
C LEU A 36 6.54 -6.33 17.98
N PRO A 37 6.20 -7.54 18.49
CA PRO A 37 7.12 -8.67 18.63
C PRO A 37 7.35 -9.35 17.27
N THR A 38 7.79 -8.60 16.27
CA THR A 38 8.07 -9.09 14.91
C THR A 38 9.57 -9.11 14.66
N TRP A 39 10.04 -10.11 13.90
CA TRP A 39 11.39 -10.09 13.35
C TRP A 39 11.54 -8.93 12.36
N ARG A 40 12.79 -8.47 12.18
CA ARG A 40 13.19 -7.41 11.26
C ARG A 40 14.46 -7.81 10.52
N PHE A 41 14.53 -7.53 9.23
CA PHE A 41 15.77 -7.64 8.47
C PHE A 41 15.94 -6.46 7.55
N ARG A 42 17.17 -6.22 7.11
CA ARG A 42 17.52 -5.12 6.22
C ARG A 42 18.29 -5.63 5.01
N ILE A 43 17.84 -5.27 3.82
CA ILE A 43 18.53 -5.63 2.57
C ILE A 43 19.35 -4.44 2.11
N LYS A 44 20.68 -4.49 2.32
CA LYS A 44 21.59 -3.39 1.99
C LYS A 44 21.51 -2.92 0.53
N LEU A 45 21.20 -3.83 -0.40
CA LEU A 45 21.05 -3.48 -1.82
C LEU A 45 19.82 -2.58 -2.05
N VAL A 46 18.73 -2.82 -1.33
CA VAL A 46 17.50 -2.00 -1.44
C VAL A 46 17.72 -0.61 -0.85
N ASP A 47 18.58 -0.49 0.17
CA ASP A 47 18.93 0.82 0.74
C ASP A 47 19.65 1.76 -0.26
N LEU A 48 20.18 1.23 -1.37
CA LEU A 48 20.75 2.05 -2.45
C LEU A 48 19.68 2.73 -3.31
N LEU A 49 18.43 2.27 -3.24
CA LEU A 49 17.32 2.82 -4.01
C LEU A 49 16.60 3.90 -3.19
N PRO A 50 16.54 5.15 -3.69
CA PRO A 50 15.80 6.23 -3.06
C PRO A 50 14.36 5.81 -2.72
N GLY A 51 13.88 6.19 -1.53
CA GLY A 51 12.50 5.93 -1.09
C GLY A 51 12.17 4.50 -0.66
N LEU A 52 13.07 3.53 -0.87
CA LEU A 52 12.87 2.12 -0.49
C LEU A 52 13.72 1.70 0.72
N GLN A 53 14.45 2.64 1.33
CA GLN A 53 15.34 2.34 2.44
C GLN A 53 14.56 2.07 3.72
N GLY A 54 15.11 1.17 4.54
CA GLY A 54 14.50 0.80 5.81
C GLY A 54 14.66 -0.68 6.09
N ASP A 55 14.19 -1.07 7.25
CA ASP A 55 14.03 -2.46 7.60
C ASP A 55 12.65 -2.98 7.20
N PHE A 56 12.62 -4.25 6.83
CA PHE A 56 11.39 -4.99 6.59
C PHE A 56 11.02 -5.74 7.87
N SER A 57 9.83 -5.47 8.39
CA SER A 57 9.30 -6.25 9.49
C SER A 57 8.49 -7.45 8.98
N GLY A 58 8.54 -8.57 9.69
CA GLY A 58 7.66 -9.71 9.44
C GLY A 58 6.18 -9.35 9.44
N TYR A 59 5.74 -8.47 10.34
CA TYR A 59 4.38 -7.94 10.38
C TYR A 59 3.93 -7.40 9.01
N HIS A 60 4.61 -6.38 8.47
CA HIS A 60 4.29 -5.82 7.15
C HIS A 60 4.39 -6.85 6.02
N ILE A 61 5.38 -7.76 6.06
CA ILE A 61 5.51 -8.80 5.04
C ILE A 61 4.28 -9.72 5.03
N TYR A 62 3.85 -10.21 6.19
CA TYR A 62 2.66 -11.06 6.29
C TYR A 62 1.38 -10.29 5.94
N PHE A 63 1.27 -9.03 6.38
CA PHE A 63 0.14 -8.17 6.05
C PHE A 63 -0.02 -7.98 4.54
N PHE A 64 1.03 -7.52 3.86
CA PHE A 64 1.01 -7.26 2.43
C PHE A 64 0.84 -8.52 1.58
N ILE A 65 1.49 -9.63 1.94
CA ILE A 65 1.26 -10.93 1.27
C ILE A 65 -0.18 -11.38 1.45
N SER A 66 -0.76 -11.20 2.65
CA SER A 66 -2.16 -11.58 2.90
C SER A 66 -3.12 -10.77 2.03
N VAL A 67 -2.93 -9.45 1.93
CA VAL A 67 -3.73 -8.59 1.05
C VAL A 67 -3.60 -9.04 -0.40
N LEU A 68 -2.37 -9.31 -0.87
CA LEU A 68 -2.14 -9.80 -2.23
C LEU A 68 -2.89 -11.11 -2.49
N LEU A 69 -2.73 -12.11 -1.62
CA LEU A 69 -3.39 -13.41 -1.77
C LEU A 69 -4.92 -13.30 -1.74
N LEU A 70 -5.48 -12.46 -0.86
CA LEU A 70 -6.93 -12.24 -0.78
C LEU A 70 -7.49 -11.62 -2.06
N LEU A 71 -6.77 -10.69 -2.69
CA LEU A 71 -7.15 -10.15 -4.00
C LEU A 71 -7.10 -11.21 -5.12
N HIS A 72 -6.28 -12.25 -4.98
CA HIS A 72 -6.11 -13.32 -5.97
C HIS A 72 -7.02 -14.54 -5.73
N VAL A 73 -7.84 -14.55 -4.67
CA VAL A 73 -8.83 -15.62 -4.40
C VAL A 73 -9.70 -15.95 -5.63
N PRO A 74 -10.16 -14.99 -6.46
CA PRO A 74 -10.94 -15.31 -7.66
C PRO A 74 -10.25 -16.33 -8.58
N PHE A 75 -8.92 -16.28 -8.74
CA PHE A 75 -8.17 -17.23 -9.58
C PHE A 75 -8.15 -18.68 -9.08
N LEU A 76 -8.68 -18.95 -7.88
CA LEU A 76 -8.96 -20.32 -7.45
C LEU A 76 -10.17 -20.93 -8.18
N PHE A 77 -11.07 -20.08 -8.71
CA PHE A 77 -12.33 -20.47 -9.33
C PHE A 77 -12.44 -20.05 -10.81
N MET A 78 -11.55 -19.18 -11.27
CA MET A 78 -11.46 -18.74 -12.66
C MET A 78 -10.06 -19.00 -13.22
N ARG A 79 -9.96 -19.16 -14.54
CA ARG A 79 -8.67 -19.28 -15.20
C ARG A 79 -7.87 -17.99 -15.00
N TRP A 80 -6.59 -18.13 -14.67
CA TRP A 80 -5.68 -17.00 -14.64
C TRP A 80 -5.56 -16.35 -16.03
N ASP A 81 -5.69 -15.04 -16.06
CA ASP A 81 -5.50 -14.23 -17.26
C ASP A 81 -4.67 -12.99 -16.95
N PHE A 82 -3.83 -12.63 -17.91
CA PHE A 82 -2.84 -11.57 -17.73
C PHE A 82 -3.47 -10.20 -17.52
N HIS A 83 -4.64 -9.92 -18.10
CA HIS A 83 -5.29 -8.61 -17.97
C HIS A 83 -5.88 -8.42 -16.58
N THR A 84 -6.59 -9.43 -16.07
CA THR A 84 -7.09 -9.44 -14.69
C THR A 84 -5.95 -9.39 -13.69
N GLU A 85 -4.83 -10.08 -13.94
CA GLU A 85 -3.62 -9.97 -13.09
C GLU A 85 -3.17 -8.50 -12.97
N LEU A 86 -3.04 -7.78 -14.08
CA LEU A 86 -2.65 -6.36 -14.06
C LEU A 86 -3.66 -5.49 -13.32
N ILE A 87 -4.95 -5.79 -13.45
CA ILE A 87 -6.01 -5.08 -12.71
C ILE A 87 -5.90 -5.35 -11.22
N LEU A 88 -5.71 -6.61 -10.80
CA LEU A 88 -5.55 -6.98 -9.40
C LEU A 88 -4.27 -6.38 -8.79
N LEU A 89 -3.16 -6.41 -9.52
CA LEU A 89 -1.92 -5.76 -9.11
C LEU A 89 -2.09 -4.23 -9.04
N SER A 90 -2.83 -3.62 -9.97
CA SER A 90 -3.16 -2.19 -9.85
C SER A 90 -3.99 -1.91 -8.60
N ALA A 91 -5.02 -2.72 -8.31
CA ALA A 91 -5.85 -2.60 -7.11
C ALA A 91 -5.01 -2.75 -5.84
N TYR A 92 -4.08 -3.70 -5.83
CA TYR A 92 -3.13 -3.91 -4.75
C TYR A 92 -2.25 -2.67 -4.51
N MET A 93 -1.65 -2.10 -5.56
CA MET A 93 -0.83 -0.88 -5.45
C MET A 93 -1.64 0.31 -4.94
N LEU A 94 -2.84 0.53 -5.48
CA LEU A 94 -3.72 1.62 -5.02
C LEU A 94 -4.15 1.42 -3.56
N THR A 95 -4.59 0.21 -3.21
CA THR A 95 -5.09 -0.12 -1.88
C THR A 95 -4.00 0.06 -0.83
N THR A 96 -2.82 -0.50 -1.04
CA THR A 96 -1.70 -0.39 -0.09
C THR A 96 -1.18 1.05 0.04
N ASN A 97 -1.18 1.82 -1.04
CA ASN A 97 -0.77 3.23 -0.98
C ASN A 97 -1.81 4.11 -0.25
N LEU A 98 -3.10 3.86 -0.47
CA LEU A 98 -4.18 4.56 0.24
C LEU A 98 -4.25 4.14 1.70
N GLU A 99 -4.01 2.87 2.00
CA GLU A 99 -4.00 2.30 3.34
C GLU A 99 -2.95 3.01 4.20
N ASP A 100 -1.70 3.05 3.75
CA ASP A 100 -0.62 3.75 4.43
C ASP A 100 -0.92 5.25 4.61
N PHE A 101 -1.52 5.91 3.60
CA PHE A 101 -1.94 7.30 3.73
C PHE A 101 -3.06 7.48 4.77
N PHE A 102 -4.07 6.61 4.74
CA PHE A 102 -5.18 6.63 5.67
C PHE A 102 -4.75 6.28 7.08
N TRP A 103 -3.70 5.50 7.26
CA TRP A 103 -3.07 5.31 8.56
C TRP A 103 -2.71 6.67 9.16
N PHE A 104 -2.04 7.55 8.41
CA PHE A 104 -1.70 8.90 8.91
C PHE A 104 -2.93 9.80 9.08
N VAL A 105 -3.87 9.76 8.14
CA VAL A 105 -5.06 10.63 8.16
C VAL A 105 -5.98 10.29 9.34
N LEU A 106 -6.22 9.00 9.57
CA LEU A 106 -7.20 8.49 10.54
C LEU A 106 -6.60 8.22 11.92
N ASN A 107 -5.26 8.07 12.04
CA ASN A 107 -4.63 7.83 13.34
C ASN A 107 -4.67 9.08 14.23
N PRO A 108 -5.35 9.04 15.40
CA PRO A 108 -5.48 10.18 16.29
C PRO A 108 -4.14 10.67 16.87
N HIS A 109 -3.10 9.83 16.86
CA HIS A 109 -1.76 10.22 17.32
C HIS A 109 -0.96 10.97 16.26
N PHE A 110 -1.32 10.82 14.98
CA PHE A 110 -0.67 11.49 13.85
C PHE A 110 -1.54 12.61 13.28
N GLY A 111 -2.52 12.25 12.44
CA GLY A 111 -3.26 13.18 11.60
C GLY A 111 -2.40 13.79 10.50
N ILE A 112 -3.07 14.42 9.53
CA ILE A 112 -2.42 15.09 8.37
C ILE A 112 -1.36 16.11 8.81
N LYS A 113 -1.54 16.78 9.95
CA LYS A 113 -0.60 17.79 10.47
C LYS A 113 0.78 17.20 10.81
N LYS A 114 0.83 15.92 11.19
CA LYS A 114 2.09 15.22 11.50
C LYS A 114 2.58 14.36 10.35
N PHE A 115 1.91 14.37 9.20
CA PHE A 115 2.40 13.68 8.01
C PHE A 115 3.49 14.50 7.31
N ASN A 116 4.70 14.45 7.86
CA ASN A 116 5.87 15.13 7.33
C ASN A 116 7.17 14.48 7.83
N LYS A 117 8.27 14.77 7.16
CA LYS A 117 9.62 14.27 7.46
C LYS A 117 10.10 14.44 8.90
N LYS A 118 9.55 15.38 9.67
CA LYS A 118 9.96 15.61 11.07
C LYS A 118 9.35 14.59 12.03
N HIS A 119 8.16 14.08 11.73
CA HIS A 119 7.43 13.19 12.63
C HIS A 119 7.42 11.74 12.13
N VAL A 120 7.52 11.53 10.82
CA VAL A 120 7.48 10.20 10.20
C VAL A 120 8.90 9.76 9.85
N LEU A 121 9.61 9.21 10.84
CA LEU A 121 11.06 8.96 10.79
C LEU A 121 11.44 7.69 10.02
N TRP A 122 10.49 6.80 9.77
CA TRP A 122 10.68 5.59 8.98
C TRP A 122 10.62 5.84 7.47
N HIS A 123 10.27 7.05 7.03
CA HIS A 123 10.44 7.48 5.63
C HIS A 123 11.64 8.39 5.50
N LYS A 124 12.67 7.88 4.83
CA LYS A 124 13.93 8.59 4.68
C LYS A 124 13.83 9.69 3.62
N ASP A 125 13.37 9.33 2.43
CA ASP A 125 13.29 10.26 1.31
C ASP A 125 11.89 10.81 1.11
N TRP A 126 11.83 12.12 0.93
CA TRP A 126 10.61 12.88 0.69
C TRP A 126 10.81 13.75 -0.55
N TRP A 127 9.78 13.82 -1.38
CA TRP A 127 9.71 14.80 -2.46
C TRP A 127 8.45 15.64 -2.25
N GLY A 128 8.64 16.94 -2.02
CA GLY A 128 7.54 17.81 -1.63
C GLY A 128 6.83 17.33 -0.34
N PRO A 129 5.49 17.20 -0.33
CA PRO A 129 4.74 16.84 0.87
C PRO A 129 4.64 15.33 1.13
N LEU A 130 5.10 14.46 0.21
CA LEU A 130 4.93 13.01 0.33
C LEU A 130 6.29 12.28 0.40
N PRO A 131 6.34 11.11 1.05
CA PRO A 131 7.46 10.19 0.94
C PRO A 131 7.68 9.77 -0.52
N LEU A 132 8.94 9.58 -0.92
CA LEU A 132 9.27 9.28 -2.32
C LEU A 132 8.58 8.00 -2.83
N ARG A 133 8.41 6.97 -1.97
CA ARG A 133 7.71 5.73 -2.35
C ARG A 133 6.26 5.94 -2.78
N TYR A 134 5.57 6.98 -2.31
CA TYR A 134 4.19 7.26 -2.72
C TYR A 134 4.12 7.57 -4.21
N TYR A 135 5.11 8.30 -4.72
CA TYR A 135 5.21 8.61 -6.14
C TYR A 135 5.49 7.36 -6.97
N TYR A 136 6.39 6.49 -6.52
CA TYR A 136 6.66 5.22 -7.22
C TYR A 136 5.45 4.30 -7.22
N SER A 137 4.77 4.17 -6.08
CA SER A 137 3.56 3.38 -5.94
C SER A 137 2.43 3.90 -6.82
N ALA A 138 2.19 5.22 -6.81
CA ALA A 138 1.20 5.86 -7.67
C ALA A 138 1.54 5.72 -9.16
N PHE A 139 2.81 5.88 -9.54
CA PHE A 139 3.24 5.69 -10.92
C PHE A 139 3.00 4.24 -11.39
N LEU A 140 3.42 3.27 -10.59
CA LEU A 140 3.22 1.86 -10.91
C LEU A 140 1.73 1.50 -10.98
N TRP A 141 0.93 2.02 -10.05
CA TRP A 141 -0.52 1.90 -10.09
C TRP A 141 -1.10 2.41 -11.42
N VAL A 142 -0.76 3.63 -11.84
CA VAL A 142 -1.26 4.22 -13.10
C VAL A 142 -0.88 3.35 -14.29
N VAL A 143 0.38 2.89 -14.37
CA VAL A 143 0.84 2.04 -15.48
C VAL A 143 0.06 0.74 -15.53
N LEU A 144 -0.06 0.03 -14.41
CA LEU A 144 -0.81 -1.23 -14.32
C LEU A 144 -2.29 -1.04 -14.66
N PHE A 145 -2.90 0.02 -14.11
CA PHE A 145 -4.30 0.36 -14.35
C PHE A 145 -4.56 0.64 -15.84
N LEU A 146 -3.75 1.50 -16.47
CA LEU A 146 -3.92 1.84 -17.88
C LEU A 146 -3.75 0.63 -18.78
N ILE A 147 -2.76 -0.24 -18.52
CA ILE A 147 -2.54 -1.45 -19.34
C ILE A 147 -3.65 -2.48 -19.09
N GLY A 148 -4.03 -2.72 -17.84
CA GLY A 148 -5.06 -3.69 -17.46
C GLY A 148 -6.44 -3.34 -18.04
N PHE A 149 -6.85 -2.08 -17.93
CA PHE A 149 -8.17 -1.63 -18.40
C PHE A 149 -8.23 -1.28 -19.90
N ARG A 150 -7.10 -1.12 -20.59
CA ARG A 150 -7.08 -0.81 -22.04
C ARG A 150 -7.75 -1.87 -22.91
N PHE A 151 -7.83 -3.11 -22.44
CA PHE A 151 -8.37 -4.25 -23.18
C PHE A 151 -9.73 -4.72 -22.66
N ILE A 152 -10.31 -4.01 -21.69
CA ILE A 152 -11.72 -4.18 -21.31
C ILE A 152 -12.54 -3.30 -22.27
N GLY A 153 -12.74 -3.79 -23.49
CA GLY A 153 -13.61 -3.24 -24.53
C GLY A 153 -14.89 -4.05 -24.63
#